data_AF-A0A3C2AL78-F1
#
_entry.id   AF-A0A3C2AL78-F1
#
_cell.length_a   1.000
_cell.length_b   1.000
_cell.length_c   1.000
_cell.angle_alpha   90.00
_cell.angle_beta   90.00
_cell.angle_gamma   90.00
#
_symmetry.space_group_name_H-M   'P 1'
#
loop_
_entity.id
_entity.type
_entity.pdbx_description
1 polymer ?
#
loop_
_entity_poly.entity_id
_entity_poly.type
_entity_poly.pdbx_seq_one_letter_code
_entity_poly.pdbx_strand_id
1 'polypeptide(L)'
;MIDFSVIPTSVAVWWGGMSAIAVFNLIMLFISRKMLLKKLPNMSQMVQHVRNYQFLLASIYTIGCGFRSILPRGDVRRIVLVDHWISAIAIGRSVATIAELAFVAQWAFLLHEIGKGTKDYGVLSISKIIVPMIFIAECFSWYACTTGNFFGTTIEESLWAAAAALTMLGFIRGRKHYQGTQKNFLTAGIVAAFGYVVYMVTVDVPAYVNHWIEDQANGKVYASLSEGFHQVATVWRQTYAVADWQYEFVWMSLYFSVAVWISIYIMNGPEMDKGLKND
;
A
#
# COMPACT_ATOMS: atom_id res chain seq x y z
N MET A 1 5.88 7.03 29.46
CA MET A 1 4.45 6.78 29.74
C MET A 1 3.67 7.79 28.94
N ILE A 2 2.69 7.38 28.13
CA ILE A 2 1.95 8.30 27.25
C ILE A 2 0.94 9.05 28.10
N ASP A 3 1.04 10.37 28.15
CA ASP A 3 0.05 11.22 28.83
C ASP A 3 -1.13 11.45 27.87
N PHE A 4 -2.24 10.76 28.13
CA PHE A 4 -3.45 10.88 27.30
C PHE A 4 -4.18 12.21 27.53
N SER A 5 -3.89 12.95 28.60
CA SER A 5 -4.58 14.21 28.91
C SER A 5 -4.23 15.34 27.92
N VAL A 6 -3.08 15.25 27.25
CA VAL A 6 -2.60 16.23 26.28
C VAL A 6 -2.98 15.90 24.83
N ILE A 7 -3.60 14.75 24.58
CA ILE A 7 -3.99 14.32 23.23
C ILE A 7 -5.42 14.79 22.94
N PRO A 8 -5.65 15.62 21.91
CA PRO A 8 -7.00 16.02 21.52
C PRO A 8 -7.89 14.80 21.23
N THR A 9 -9.16 14.87 21.61
CA THR A 9 -10.10 13.75 21.49
C THR A 9 -10.17 13.18 20.07
N SER A 10 -10.14 14.03 19.04
CA SER A 10 -10.16 13.57 17.64
C SER A 10 -8.94 12.71 17.29
N VAL A 11 -7.75 13.12 17.70
CA VAL A 11 -6.49 12.38 17.49
C VAL A 11 -6.50 11.08 18.29
N ALA A 12 -6.95 11.10 19.54
CA ALA A 12 -7.04 9.92 20.38
C ALA A 12 -8.03 8.88 19.81
N VAL A 13 -9.22 9.31 19.38
CA VAL A 13 -10.23 8.44 18.76
C VAL A 13 -9.71 7.85 17.45
N TRP A 14 -9.11 8.68 16.59
CA TRP A 14 -8.51 8.18 15.36
C TRP A 14 -7.41 7.15 15.63
N TRP A 15 -6.45 7.46 16.49
CA TRP A 15 -5.35 6.55 16.80
C TRP A 15 -5.81 5.24 17.46
N GLY A 16 -6.77 5.33 18.39
CA GLY A 16 -7.42 4.15 18.98
C GLY A 16 -8.14 3.31 17.93
N GLY A 17 -8.85 3.96 17.00
CA GLY A 17 -9.52 3.32 15.86
C GLY A 17 -8.53 2.61 14.93
N MET A 18 -7.42 3.27 14.57
CA MET A 18 -6.35 2.68 13.75
C MET A 18 -5.72 1.46 14.43
N SER A 19 -5.49 1.54 15.75
CA SER A 19 -4.98 0.42 16.54
C SER A 19 -5.97 -0.74 16.58
N ALA A 20 -7.27 -0.47 16.73
CA ALA A 20 -8.31 -1.50 16.67
C ALA A 20 -8.39 -2.14 15.27
N ILE A 21 -8.27 -1.36 14.21
CA ILE A 21 -8.21 -1.84 12.82
C ILE A 21 -7.00 -2.75 12.62
N ALA A 22 -5.82 -2.39 13.16
CA ALA A 22 -4.63 -3.24 13.08
C ALA A 22 -4.86 -4.62 13.70
N VAL A 23 -5.48 -4.68 14.88
CA VAL A 23 -5.86 -5.95 15.54
C VAL A 23 -6.88 -6.71 14.69
N PHE A 24 -7.91 -6.04 14.20
CA PHE A 24 -8.93 -6.63 13.32
C PHE A 24 -8.31 -7.23 12.05
N ASN A 25 -7.38 -6.53 11.41
CA ASN A 25 -6.69 -7.00 10.21
C ASN A 25 -5.88 -8.28 10.48
N LEU A 26 -5.18 -8.37 11.62
CA LEU A 26 -4.45 -9.58 12.01
C LEU A 26 -5.41 -10.77 12.25
N ILE A 27 -6.55 -10.52 12.90
CA ILE A 27 -7.59 -11.53 13.08
C ILE A 27 -8.12 -12.00 11.72
N MET A 28 -8.43 -11.07 10.82
CA MET A 28 -8.91 -11.36 9.46
C MET A 28 -7.90 -12.15 8.64
N LEU A 29 -6.61 -11.82 8.74
CA LEU A 29 -5.52 -12.56 8.10
C LEU A 29 -5.45 -14.00 8.62
N PHE A 30 -5.55 -14.19 9.94
CA PHE A 30 -5.49 -15.51 10.56
C PHE A 30 -6.71 -16.39 10.20
N ILE A 31 -7.92 -15.82 10.23
CA ILE A 31 -9.14 -16.51 9.79
C ILE A 31 -9.02 -16.88 8.32
N SER A 32 -8.57 -15.94 7.48
CA SER A 32 -8.36 -16.16 6.06
C SER A 32 -7.34 -17.27 5.78
N ARG A 33 -6.23 -17.31 6.52
CA ARG A 33 -5.25 -18.40 6.42
C ARG A 33 -5.87 -19.74 6.79
N LYS A 34 -6.65 -19.83 7.87
CA LYS A 34 -7.36 -21.06 8.25
C LYS A 34 -8.32 -21.53 7.15
N MET A 35 -9.06 -20.60 6.54
CA MET A 35 -9.96 -20.92 5.42
C MET A 35 -9.19 -21.40 4.19
N LEU A 36 -8.07 -20.76 3.86
CA LEU A 36 -7.20 -21.16 2.76
C LEU A 36 -6.62 -22.57 2.98
N LEU A 37 -6.10 -22.86 4.17
CA LEU A 37 -5.54 -24.18 4.51
C LEU A 37 -6.55 -25.33 4.32
N LYS A 38 -7.84 -25.08 4.55
CA LYS A 38 -8.90 -26.08 4.29
C LYS A 38 -9.13 -26.34 2.80
N LYS A 39 -8.85 -25.36 1.94
CA LYS A 39 -9.06 -25.45 0.49
C LYS A 39 -7.82 -25.96 -0.25
N LEU A 40 -6.61 -25.72 0.27
CA LEU A 40 -5.34 -26.08 -0.38
C LEU A 40 -5.27 -27.54 -0.84
N PRO A 41 -5.70 -28.57 -0.08
CA PRO A 41 -5.60 -29.96 -0.52
C PRO A 41 -6.37 -30.28 -1.81
N ASN A 42 -7.40 -29.47 -2.14
CA ASN A 42 -8.23 -29.65 -3.33
C ASN A 42 -7.74 -28.84 -4.55
N MET A 43 -6.66 -28.07 -4.39
CA MET A 43 -6.08 -27.23 -5.44
C MET A 43 -4.87 -27.93 -6.09
N SER A 44 -4.54 -27.54 -7.32
CA SER A 44 -3.33 -28.03 -7.99
C SER A 44 -2.06 -27.61 -7.24
N GLN A 45 -0.97 -28.38 -7.34
CA GLN A 45 0.29 -28.07 -6.63
C GLN A 45 0.83 -26.68 -6.99
N MET A 46 0.69 -26.26 -8.25
CA MET A 46 1.10 -24.94 -8.70
C MET A 46 0.30 -23.83 -8.01
N VAL A 47 -1.04 -23.98 -7.95
CA VAL A 47 -1.93 -23.02 -7.28
C VAL A 47 -1.62 -22.95 -5.79
N GLN A 48 -1.35 -24.08 -5.13
CA GLN A 48 -0.97 -24.12 -3.72
C GLN A 48 0.29 -23.28 -3.43
N HIS A 49 1.32 -23.39 -4.27
CA HIS A 49 2.54 -22.58 -4.12
C HIS A 49 2.25 -21.09 -4.26
N VAL A 50 1.51 -20.69 -5.29
CA VAL A 50 1.12 -19.27 -5.50
C VAL A 50 0.34 -18.74 -4.30
N ARG A 51 -0.62 -19.51 -3.76
CA ARG A 51 -1.41 -19.10 -2.60
C ARG A 51 -0.59 -18.99 -1.32
N ASN A 52 0.45 -19.81 -1.14
CA ASN A 52 1.38 -19.65 -0.02
C ASN A 52 2.24 -18.39 -0.14
N TYR A 53 2.72 -18.04 -1.34
CA TYR A 53 3.40 -16.76 -1.57
C TYR A 53 2.47 -15.57 -1.33
N GLN A 54 1.23 -15.62 -1.84
CA GLN A 54 0.22 -14.59 -1.58
C GLN A 54 -0.04 -14.39 -0.08
N PHE A 55 -0.09 -15.46 0.70
CA PHE A 55 -0.21 -15.36 2.15
C PHE A 55 1.00 -14.70 2.81
N LEU A 56 2.22 -15.08 2.42
CA LEU A 56 3.43 -14.46 2.96
C LEU A 56 3.44 -12.95 2.68
N LEU A 57 3.16 -12.57 1.44
CA LEU A 57 3.12 -11.17 1.02
C LEU A 57 2.03 -10.38 1.75
N ALA A 58 0.81 -10.93 1.84
CA ALA A 58 -0.27 -10.32 2.61
C ALA A 58 0.08 -10.18 4.09
N SER A 59 0.80 -11.14 4.67
CA SER A 59 1.24 -11.08 6.06
C SER A 59 2.25 -9.96 6.27
N ILE A 60 3.25 -9.85 5.40
CA ILE A 60 4.25 -8.77 5.44
C ILE A 60 3.54 -7.41 5.36
N TYR A 61 2.64 -7.23 4.40
CA TYR A 61 1.90 -5.97 4.22
C TYR A 61 1.00 -5.65 5.43
N THR A 62 0.26 -6.64 5.94
CA THR A 62 -0.63 -6.48 7.10
C THR A 62 0.14 -6.11 8.35
N ILE A 63 1.27 -6.76 8.63
CA ILE A 63 2.12 -6.48 9.79
C ILE A 63 2.74 -5.09 9.66
N GLY A 64 3.22 -4.71 8.47
CA GLY A 64 3.77 -3.39 8.21
C GLY A 64 2.74 -2.27 8.44
N CYS A 65 1.51 -2.45 7.94
CA CYS A 65 0.40 -1.53 8.18
C CYS A 65 0.01 -1.49 9.66
N GLY A 66 0.00 -2.63 10.36
CA GLY A 66 -0.26 -2.70 11.79
C GLY A 66 0.77 -1.93 12.62
N PHE A 67 2.06 -2.09 12.30
CA PHE A 67 3.14 -1.32 12.92
C PHE A 67 2.94 0.20 12.73
N ARG A 68 2.64 0.64 11.51
CA ARG A 68 2.41 2.06 11.20
C ARG A 68 1.08 2.60 11.78
N SER A 69 0.09 1.75 12.03
CA SER A 69 -1.16 2.12 12.71
C SER A 69 -0.95 2.39 14.20
N ILE A 70 -0.06 1.62 14.85
CA ILE A 70 0.26 1.78 16.27
C ILE A 70 1.24 2.94 16.48
N LEU A 71 2.16 3.16 15.53
CA LEU A 71 3.13 4.25 15.55
C LEU A 71 2.98 5.17 14.32
N PRO A 72 1.88 5.96 14.24
CA PRO A 72 1.66 6.88 13.13
C PRO A 72 2.74 7.95 13.03
N ARG A 73 3.06 8.31 11.80
CA ARG A 73 4.09 9.31 11.47
C ARG A 73 3.84 9.91 10.08
N GLY A 74 4.17 11.19 9.92
CA GLY A 74 4.23 11.86 8.63
C GLY A 74 5.67 11.91 8.16
N ASP A 75 6.04 11.07 7.19
CA ASP A 75 7.44 10.77 6.88
C ASP A 75 8.21 12.00 6.36
N VAL A 76 7.70 12.69 5.34
CA VAL A 76 8.35 13.88 4.74
C VAL A 76 8.39 15.07 5.72
N ARG A 77 7.33 15.24 6.52
CA ARG A 77 7.23 16.31 7.53
C ARG A 77 8.00 15.98 8.82
N ARG A 78 8.47 14.75 8.96
CA ARG A 78 9.17 14.21 10.14
C ARG A 78 8.40 14.41 11.44
N ILE A 79 7.09 14.20 11.39
CA ILE A 79 6.21 14.27 12.57
C ILE A 79 5.88 12.86 13.06
N VAL A 80 5.79 12.70 14.38
CA VAL A 80 5.41 11.42 15.02
C VAL A 80 4.35 11.64 16.08
N LEU A 81 3.50 10.64 16.28
CA LEU A 81 2.51 10.67 17.35
C LEU A 81 3.09 10.21 18.69
N VAL A 82 3.92 9.16 18.63
CA VAL A 82 4.57 8.55 19.80
C VAL A 82 6.07 8.85 19.74
N ASP A 83 6.58 9.59 20.73
CA ASP A 83 8.00 9.88 20.84
C ASP A 83 8.77 8.66 21.36
N HIS A 84 9.35 7.90 20.43
CA HIS A 84 10.17 6.74 20.71
C HIS A 84 11.10 6.48 19.52
N TRP A 85 12.28 5.89 19.74
CA TRP A 85 13.24 5.65 18.66
C TRP A 85 12.70 4.75 17.54
N ILE A 86 11.75 3.84 17.85
CA ILE A 86 11.06 2.99 16.86
C ILE A 86 10.17 3.83 15.90
N SER A 87 9.76 5.03 16.32
CA SER A 87 9.02 5.98 15.50
C SER A 87 9.90 6.74 14.50
N ALA A 88 11.22 6.50 14.51
CA ALA A 88 12.12 7.11 13.54
C ALA A 88 11.61 6.92 12.10
N ILE A 89 11.78 7.95 11.28
CA ILE A 89 11.31 7.97 9.90
C ILE A 89 12.00 6.88 9.08
N ALA A 90 13.30 6.65 9.31
CA ALA A 90 14.05 5.57 8.68
C ALA A 90 13.40 4.19 8.91
N ILE A 91 13.04 3.87 10.16
CA ILE A 91 12.41 2.59 10.49
C ILE A 91 11.03 2.48 9.83
N GLY A 92 10.23 3.55 9.94
CA GLY A 92 8.89 3.60 9.36
C GLY A 92 8.91 3.42 7.85
N ARG A 93 9.80 4.15 7.17
CA ARG A 93 9.98 4.09 5.73
C ARG A 93 10.53 2.74 5.27
N SER A 94 11.45 2.11 6.02
CA SER A 94 11.90 0.74 5.73
C SER A 94 10.76 -0.28 5.83
N VAL A 95 9.95 -0.20 6.89
CA VAL A 95 8.78 -1.08 7.06
C VAL A 95 7.77 -0.85 5.93
N ALA A 96 7.53 0.42 5.58
CA ALA A 96 6.65 0.80 4.49
C ALA A 96 7.13 0.24 3.14
N THR A 97 8.41 0.43 2.80
CA THR A 97 9.01 -0.08 1.56
C THR A 97 8.88 -1.61 1.44
N ILE A 98 9.16 -2.35 2.52
CA ILE A 98 9.00 -3.82 2.50
C ILE A 98 7.54 -4.21 2.32
N ALA A 99 6.62 -3.52 3.00
CA ALA A 99 5.19 -3.77 2.91
C ALA A 99 4.66 -3.45 1.50
N GLU A 100 5.04 -2.31 0.94
CA GLU A 100 4.63 -1.80 -0.37
C GLU A 100 5.10 -2.69 -1.52
N LEU A 101 6.36 -3.13 -1.47
CA LEU A 101 6.90 -4.12 -2.40
C LEU A 101 6.18 -5.47 -2.27
N ALA A 102 5.85 -5.89 -1.05
CA ALA A 102 5.07 -7.11 -0.86
C ALA A 102 3.66 -6.98 -1.47
N PHE A 103 3.01 -5.83 -1.30
CA PHE A 103 1.67 -5.59 -1.80
C PHE A 103 1.61 -5.55 -3.34
N VAL A 104 2.51 -4.81 -4.00
CA VAL A 104 2.56 -4.81 -5.47
C VAL A 104 2.97 -6.17 -6.03
N ALA A 105 3.81 -6.94 -5.32
CA ALA A 105 4.13 -8.31 -5.72
C ALA A 105 2.88 -9.22 -5.73
N GLN A 106 1.91 -9.01 -4.82
CA GLN A 106 0.63 -9.74 -4.88
C GLN A 106 -0.13 -9.46 -6.18
N TRP A 107 -0.13 -8.20 -6.63
CA TRP A 107 -0.77 -7.80 -7.88
C TRP A 107 -0.05 -8.45 -9.07
N ALA A 108 1.28 -8.45 -9.04
CA ALA A 108 2.10 -9.07 -10.09
C ALA A 108 1.86 -10.57 -10.20
N PHE A 109 1.81 -11.30 -9.09
CA PHE A 109 1.48 -12.73 -9.09
C PHE A 109 0.09 -12.99 -9.66
N LEU A 110 -0.92 -12.21 -9.26
CA LEU A 110 -2.28 -12.35 -9.78
C LEU A 110 -2.35 -12.08 -11.29
N LEU A 111 -1.75 -10.98 -11.77
CA LEU A 111 -1.68 -10.65 -13.19
C LEU A 111 -0.91 -11.70 -13.98
N HIS A 112 0.15 -12.27 -13.42
CA HIS A 112 0.90 -13.34 -14.05
C HIS A 112 0.09 -14.64 -14.17
N GLU A 113 -0.71 -14.97 -13.14
CA GLU A 113 -1.66 -16.10 -13.16
C GLU A 113 -2.69 -15.90 -14.30
N ILE A 114 -3.26 -14.70 -14.38
CA ILE A 114 -4.21 -14.31 -15.43
C ILE A 114 -3.55 -14.39 -16.81
N GLY A 115 -2.42 -13.74 -17.02
CA GLY A 115 -1.75 -13.67 -18.32
C GLY A 115 -1.29 -15.04 -18.82
N LYS A 116 -0.87 -15.94 -17.92
CA LYS A 116 -0.57 -17.33 -18.28
C LYS A 116 -1.85 -18.10 -18.65
N GLY A 117 -2.91 -17.96 -17.86
CA GLY A 117 -4.19 -18.64 -18.10
C GLY A 117 -4.83 -18.23 -19.44
N THR A 118 -4.83 -16.93 -19.75
CA THR A 118 -5.42 -16.39 -20.98
C THR A 118 -4.48 -16.35 -22.17
N LYS A 119 -3.21 -16.74 -21.99
CA LYS A 119 -2.13 -16.60 -22.98
C LYS A 119 -1.98 -15.16 -23.52
N ASP A 120 -2.26 -14.15 -22.69
CA ASP A 120 -2.16 -12.73 -23.07
C ASP A 120 -0.80 -12.16 -22.68
N TYR A 121 0.08 -11.99 -23.68
CA TYR A 121 1.41 -11.42 -23.50
C TYR A 121 1.39 -9.97 -22.96
N GLY A 122 0.34 -9.20 -23.24
CA GLY A 122 0.19 -7.86 -22.70
C GLY A 122 0.01 -7.87 -21.18
N VAL A 123 -0.83 -8.77 -20.67
CA VAL A 123 -1.04 -8.94 -19.22
C VAL A 123 0.25 -9.45 -18.54
N LEU A 124 0.97 -10.37 -19.20
CA LEU A 124 2.27 -10.85 -18.72
C LEU A 124 3.37 -9.77 -18.71
N SER A 125 3.34 -8.83 -19.66
CA SER A 125 4.26 -7.70 -19.64
C SER A 125 3.95 -6.75 -18.49
N ILE A 126 2.66 -6.48 -18.25
CA ILE A 126 2.23 -5.66 -17.11
C ILE A 126 2.65 -6.30 -15.78
N SER A 127 2.44 -7.62 -15.61
CA SER A 127 2.81 -8.29 -14.36
C SER A 127 4.30 -8.18 -14.04
N LYS A 128 5.16 -8.12 -15.05
CA LYS A 128 6.62 -8.01 -14.90
C LYS A 128 7.11 -6.58 -14.63
N ILE A 129 6.40 -5.56 -15.10
CA ILE A 129 6.86 -4.16 -15.02
C ILE A 129 6.42 -3.45 -13.74
N ILE A 130 5.29 -3.84 -13.13
CA ILE A 130 4.74 -3.10 -11.99
C ILE A 130 5.64 -3.16 -10.73
N VAL A 131 6.30 -4.28 -10.46
CA VAL A 131 7.19 -4.39 -9.28
C VAL A 131 8.45 -3.52 -9.45
N PRO A 132 9.21 -3.58 -10.58
CA PRO A 132 10.30 -2.64 -10.82
C PRO A 132 9.87 -1.17 -10.79
N MET A 133 8.68 -0.86 -11.29
CA MET A 133 8.15 0.49 -11.28
C MET A 133 7.90 1.00 -9.85
N ILE A 134 7.29 0.19 -8.98
CA ILE A 134 7.10 0.56 -7.57
C ILE A 134 8.43 0.58 -6.83
N PHE A 135 9.39 -0.29 -7.15
CA PHE A 135 10.73 -0.19 -6.59
C PHE A 135 11.38 1.17 -6.88
N ILE A 136 11.21 1.70 -8.09
CA ILE A 136 11.65 3.06 -8.43
C ILE A 136 10.86 4.10 -7.63
N ALA A 137 9.55 3.92 -7.46
CA ALA A 137 8.72 4.78 -6.61
C ALA A 137 9.26 4.85 -5.16
N GLU A 138 9.67 3.72 -4.59
CA GLU A 138 10.30 3.69 -3.26
C GLU A 138 11.60 4.50 -3.21
N CYS A 139 12.43 4.49 -4.26
CA CYS A 139 13.62 5.34 -4.31
C CYS A 139 13.25 6.84 -4.22
N PHE A 140 12.17 7.26 -4.88
CA PHE A 140 11.64 8.62 -4.78
C PHE A 140 11.00 8.92 -3.43
N SER A 141 10.37 7.92 -2.80
CA SER A 141 9.89 8.00 -1.42
C SER A 141 11.02 8.29 -0.45
N TRP A 142 12.12 7.53 -0.54
CA TRP A 142 13.31 7.73 0.27
C TRP A 142 13.96 9.08 -0.01
N TYR A 143 14.02 9.51 -1.27
CA TYR A 143 14.48 10.85 -1.62
C TYR A 143 13.64 11.94 -0.93
N ALA A 144 12.30 11.83 -0.96
CA ALA A 144 11.42 12.81 -0.35
C ALA A 144 11.59 12.85 1.18
N CYS A 145 11.66 11.68 1.83
CA CYS A 145 11.83 11.58 3.28
C CYS A 145 13.18 12.15 3.75
N THR A 146 14.26 11.83 3.01
CA THR A 146 15.61 12.28 3.36
C THR A 146 15.77 13.79 3.12
N THR A 147 15.34 14.31 1.99
CA THR A 147 15.53 15.73 1.64
C THR A 147 14.46 16.66 2.19
N GLY A 148 13.28 16.13 2.55
CA GLY A 148 12.09 16.91 2.89
C GLY A 148 11.42 17.55 1.66
N ASN A 149 11.77 17.10 0.45
CA ASN A 149 11.27 17.61 -0.83
C ASN A 149 10.08 16.79 -1.34
N PHE A 150 8.88 17.36 -1.29
CA PHE A 150 7.65 16.73 -1.76
C PHE A 150 7.64 16.36 -3.25
N PHE A 151 8.56 16.89 -4.06
CA PHE A 151 8.71 16.47 -5.46
C PHE A 151 8.94 14.96 -5.61
N GLY A 152 9.70 14.35 -4.69
CA GLY A 152 9.89 12.89 -4.71
C GLY A 152 8.57 12.15 -4.50
N THR A 153 7.76 12.58 -3.53
CA THR A 153 6.45 11.97 -3.25
C THR A 153 5.49 12.16 -4.43
N THR A 154 5.52 13.31 -5.11
CA THR A 154 4.75 13.52 -6.35
C THR A 154 5.08 12.45 -7.41
N ILE A 155 6.35 12.11 -7.59
CA ILE A 155 6.77 11.07 -8.55
C ILE A 155 6.38 9.68 -8.05
N GLU A 156 6.66 9.36 -6.78
CA GLU A 156 6.28 8.10 -6.14
C GLU A 156 4.80 7.78 -6.33
N GLU A 157 3.92 8.71 -5.94
CA GLU A 157 2.47 8.54 -6.00
C GLU A 157 1.96 8.50 -7.44
N SER A 158 2.60 9.24 -8.36
CA SER A 158 2.31 9.14 -9.79
C SER A 158 2.64 7.75 -10.35
N LEU A 159 3.74 7.12 -9.91
CA LEU A 159 4.09 5.76 -10.30
C LEU A 159 3.13 4.73 -9.71
N TRP A 160 2.64 4.93 -8.49
CA TRP A 160 1.56 4.12 -7.92
C TRP A 160 0.25 4.24 -8.72
N ALA A 161 -0.14 5.45 -9.11
CA ALA A 161 -1.29 5.67 -9.98
C ALA A 161 -1.13 4.95 -11.34
N ALA A 162 0.06 5.03 -11.94
CA ALA A 162 0.37 4.33 -13.18
C ALA A 162 0.33 2.80 -13.01
N ALA A 163 0.87 2.26 -11.91
CA ALA A 163 0.82 0.83 -11.57
C ALA A 163 -0.61 0.31 -11.45
N ALA A 164 -1.47 1.06 -10.78
CA ALA A 164 -2.87 0.72 -10.63
C ALA A 164 -3.62 0.81 -11.97
N ALA A 165 -3.35 1.83 -12.79
CA ALA A 165 -3.94 1.95 -14.13
C ALA A 165 -3.55 0.78 -15.05
N LEU A 166 -2.27 0.40 -15.05
CA LEU A 166 -1.79 -0.78 -15.79
C LEU A 166 -2.43 -2.07 -15.26
N THR A 167 -2.54 -2.23 -13.94
CA THR A 167 -3.21 -3.38 -13.31
C THR A 167 -4.68 -3.46 -13.72
N MET A 168 -5.38 -2.32 -13.72
CA MET A 168 -6.77 -2.21 -14.20
C MET A 168 -6.89 -2.64 -15.67
N LEU A 169 -5.99 -2.18 -16.55
CA LEU A 169 -5.94 -2.62 -17.94
C LEU A 169 -5.70 -4.13 -18.05
N GLY A 170 -4.80 -4.68 -17.24
CA GLY A 170 -4.56 -6.11 -17.14
C GLY A 170 -5.83 -6.89 -16.78
N PHE A 171 -6.60 -6.41 -15.79
CA PHE A 171 -7.88 -7.01 -15.43
C PHE A 171 -8.94 -6.85 -16.52
N ILE A 172 -9.04 -5.69 -17.18
CA ILE A 172 -9.99 -5.49 -18.29
C ILE A 172 -9.71 -6.46 -19.43
N ARG A 173 -8.43 -6.66 -19.78
CA ARG A 173 -8.01 -7.62 -20.81
C ARG A 173 -8.35 -9.05 -20.39
N GLY A 174 -7.89 -9.47 -19.21
CA GLY A 174 -8.12 -10.82 -18.68
C GLY A 174 -9.61 -11.14 -18.54
N ARG A 175 -10.41 -10.19 -18.06
CA ARG A 175 -11.86 -10.37 -17.80
C ARG A 175 -12.63 -10.89 -19.00
N LYS A 176 -12.23 -10.53 -20.22
CA LYS A 176 -12.92 -10.96 -21.46
C LYS A 176 -12.91 -12.48 -21.63
N HIS A 177 -11.90 -13.16 -21.08
CA HIS A 177 -11.67 -14.60 -21.19
C HIS A 177 -12.32 -15.42 -20.08
N TYR A 178 -12.82 -14.79 -19.01
CA TYR A 178 -13.39 -15.50 -17.86
C TYR A 178 -14.93 -15.43 -17.80
N GLN A 179 -15.53 -16.41 -17.15
CA GLN A 179 -16.94 -16.44 -16.74
C GLN A 179 -17.09 -16.65 -15.22
N GLY A 180 -18.33 -16.60 -14.72
CA GLY A 180 -18.66 -16.90 -13.33
C GLY A 180 -17.89 -16.09 -12.30
N THR A 181 -17.40 -16.77 -11.26
CA THR A 181 -16.73 -16.17 -10.10
C THR A 181 -15.47 -15.39 -10.49
N GLN A 182 -14.66 -15.90 -11.43
CA GLN A 182 -13.43 -15.24 -11.89
C GLN A 182 -13.75 -13.90 -12.58
N LYS A 183 -14.78 -13.88 -13.43
CA LYS A 183 -15.24 -12.64 -14.07
C LYS A 183 -15.71 -11.61 -13.04
N ASN A 184 -16.44 -12.04 -12.02
CA ASN A 184 -16.92 -11.16 -10.96
C ASN A 184 -15.77 -10.61 -10.11
N PHE A 185 -14.80 -11.46 -9.76
CA PHE A 185 -13.57 -11.08 -9.05
C PHE A 185 -12.78 -10.01 -9.83
N LEU A 186 -12.56 -10.22 -11.13
CA LEU A 186 -11.88 -9.22 -11.98
C LEU A 186 -12.71 -7.94 -12.13
N THR A 187 -14.05 -8.04 -12.17
CA THR A 187 -14.92 -6.84 -12.19
C THR A 187 -14.76 -6.02 -10.93
N ALA A 188 -14.77 -6.66 -9.75
CA ALA A 188 -14.53 -5.99 -8.47
C ALA A 188 -13.14 -5.34 -8.44
N GLY A 189 -12.11 -6.04 -8.92
CA GLY A 189 -10.76 -5.50 -9.05
C GLY A 189 -10.67 -4.27 -9.96
N ILE A 190 -11.40 -4.26 -11.08
CA ILE A 190 -11.46 -3.09 -11.99
C ILE A 190 -12.12 -1.90 -11.29
N VAL A 191 -13.24 -2.11 -10.59
CA VAL A 191 -13.93 -1.04 -9.87
C VAL A 191 -13.05 -0.46 -8.76
N ALA A 192 -12.37 -1.32 -8.00
CA ALA A 192 -11.44 -0.89 -6.95
C ALA A 192 -10.25 -0.11 -7.52
N ALA A 193 -9.61 -0.63 -8.58
CA ALA A 193 -8.48 0.04 -9.24
C ALA A 193 -8.90 1.37 -9.88
N PHE A 194 -10.08 1.44 -10.48
CA PHE A 194 -10.63 2.69 -11.01
C PHE A 194 -10.84 3.73 -9.91
N GLY A 195 -11.48 3.35 -8.80
CA GLY A 195 -11.69 4.24 -7.65
C GLY A 195 -10.37 4.74 -7.06
N TYR A 196 -9.39 3.85 -6.93
CA TYR A 196 -8.04 4.23 -6.48
C TYR A 196 -7.36 5.19 -7.45
N VAL A 197 -7.34 4.91 -8.75
CA VAL A 197 -6.74 5.82 -9.75
C VAL A 197 -7.41 7.20 -9.72
N VAL A 198 -8.75 7.26 -9.63
CA VAL A 198 -9.48 8.52 -9.49
C VAL A 198 -9.03 9.29 -8.24
N TYR A 199 -8.95 8.62 -7.09
CA TYR A 199 -8.44 9.24 -5.86
C TYR A 199 -7.01 9.77 -6.04
N MET A 200 -6.11 8.97 -6.62
CA MET A 200 -4.71 9.35 -6.81
C MET A 200 -4.56 10.61 -7.68
N VAL A 201 -5.29 10.68 -8.80
CA VAL A 201 -5.16 11.80 -9.75
C VAL A 201 -5.93 13.05 -9.34
N THR A 202 -6.95 12.94 -8.49
CA THR A 202 -7.80 14.08 -8.10
C THR A 202 -7.52 14.62 -6.70
N VAL A 203 -6.96 13.80 -5.81
CA VAL A 203 -6.73 14.16 -4.40
C VAL A 203 -5.26 14.03 -4.03
N ASP A 204 -4.71 12.82 -4.18
CA ASP A 204 -3.42 12.46 -3.57
C ASP A 204 -2.21 13.14 -4.24
N VAL A 205 -2.00 12.90 -5.53
CA VAL A 205 -0.91 13.52 -6.29
C VAL A 205 -1.02 15.05 -6.28
N PRO A 206 -2.21 15.65 -6.51
CA PRO A 206 -2.36 17.11 -6.39
C PRO A 206 -1.99 17.68 -5.02
N ALA A 207 -2.28 16.97 -3.92
CA ALA A 207 -1.92 17.45 -2.57
C ALA A 207 -0.39 17.59 -2.41
N TYR A 208 0.38 16.61 -2.89
CA TYR A 208 1.84 16.68 -2.86
C TYR A 208 2.43 17.71 -3.82
N VAL A 209 1.82 17.89 -4.99
CA VAL A 209 2.19 18.96 -5.93
C VAL A 209 1.99 20.33 -5.28
N ASN A 210 0.86 20.56 -4.62
CA ASN A 210 0.56 21.82 -3.95
C ASN A 210 1.56 22.10 -2.82
N HIS A 211 1.88 21.11 -1.99
CA HIS A 211 2.92 21.25 -0.96
C HIS A 211 4.30 21.54 -1.54
N TRP A 212 4.65 20.93 -2.67
CA TRP A 212 5.90 21.24 -3.35
C TRP A 212 5.91 22.69 -3.87
N ILE A 213 4.82 23.16 -4.49
CA ILE A 213 4.69 24.55 -4.95
C ILE A 213 4.77 25.55 -3.79
N GLU A 214 4.11 25.27 -2.67
CA GLU A 214 4.17 26.07 -1.46
C GLU A 214 5.59 26.14 -0.90
N ASP A 215 6.28 25.00 -0.83
CA ASP A 215 7.69 24.93 -0.39
C ASP A 215 8.59 25.77 -1.31
N GLN A 216 8.39 25.71 -2.63
CA GLN A 216 9.13 26.51 -3.61
C GLN A 216 8.85 28.00 -3.44
N ALA A 217 7.59 28.39 -3.28
CA ALA A 217 7.18 29.78 -3.09
C ALA A 217 7.76 30.37 -1.80
N ASN A 218 7.88 29.56 -0.75
CA ASN A 218 8.47 29.97 0.52
C ASN A 218 10.00 29.90 0.55
N GLY A 219 10.65 29.52 -0.56
CA GLY A 219 12.12 29.43 -0.65
C GLY A 219 12.71 28.38 0.29
N LYS A 220 11.99 27.28 0.53
CA LYS A 220 12.43 26.23 1.46
C LYS A 220 13.78 25.65 1.03
N VAL A 221 14.71 25.63 1.98
CA VAL A 221 16.00 24.97 1.80
C VAL A 221 15.84 23.49 2.14
N TYR A 222 16.07 22.62 1.16
CA TYR A 222 16.02 21.17 1.33
C TYR A 222 17.33 20.64 1.92
N ALA A 223 17.23 19.58 2.71
CA ALA A 223 18.41 18.89 3.19
C ALA A 223 19.14 18.20 2.03
N SER A 224 20.47 18.14 2.09
CA SER A 224 21.23 17.25 1.22
C SER A 224 20.90 15.79 1.53
N LEU A 225 21.21 14.87 0.61
CA LEU A 225 20.96 13.44 0.83
C LEU A 225 21.72 12.90 2.04
N SER A 226 22.98 13.27 2.22
CA SER A 226 23.82 12.82 3.34
C SER A 226 23.28 13.28 4.69
N GLU A 227 22.91 14.56 4.80
CA GLU A 227 22.26 15.11 5.99
C GLU A 227 20.91 14.44 6.22
N GLY A 228 20.14 14.26 5.15
CA GLY A 228 18.83 13.67 5.15
C GLY A 228 18.81 12.25 5.71
N PHE A 229 19.77 11.40 5.32
CA PHE A 229 19.89 10.03 5.84
C PHE A 229 20.13 10.01 7.35
N HIS A 230 20.97 10.91 7.87
CA HIS A 230 21.17 11.04 9.31
C HIS A 230 19.89 11.55 9.99
N GLN A 231 19.25 12.56 9.41
CA GLN A 231 18.07 13.20 9.97
C GLN A 231 16.86 12.26 10.04
N VAL A 232 16.59 11.44 9.02
CA VAL A 232 15.46 10.48 9.08
C VAL A 232 15.63 9.41 10.17
N ALA A 233 16.86 9.17 10.63
CA ALA A 233 17.15 8.24 11.70
C ALA A 233 17.13 8.87 13.11
N THR A 234 17.24 10.20 13.22
CA THR A 234 17.53 10.88 14.50
C THR A 234 16.66 12.09 14.82
N VAL A 235 15.98 12.65 13.83
CA VAL A 235 15.24 13.92 13.96
C VAL A 235 13.77 13.71 13.63
N TRP A 236 12.91 13.95 14.62
CA TRP A 236 11.47 14.02 14.45
C TRP A 236 10.87 14.99 15.48
N ARG A 237 9.68 15.50 15.17
CA ARG A 237 8.88 16.33 16.08
C ARG A 237 7.66 15.55 16.53
N GLN A 238 7.51 15.34 17.83
CA GLN A 238 6.25 14.84 18.38
C GLN A 238 5.18 15.93 18.29
N THR A 239 3.98 15.57 17.83
CA THR A 239 2.85 16.51 17.78
C THR A 239 1.51 15.81 17.93
N TYR A 240 0.62 16.45 18.69
CA TYR A 240 -0.79 16.08 18.82
C TYR A 240 -1.72 17.11 18.18
N ALA A 241 -1.17 18.12 17.49
CA ALA A 241 -1.98 19.17 16.87
C ALA A 241 -2.81 18.59 15.74
N VAL A 242 -4.15 18.73 15.81
CA VAL A 242 -5.07 18.14 14.82
C VAL A 242 -4.71 18.55 13.39
N ALA A 243 -4.32 19.81 13.19
CA ALA A 243 -3.94 20.36 11.89
C ALA A 243 -2.76 19.61 11.23
N ASP A 244 -1.82 19.10 12.02
CA ASP A 244 -0.66 18.35 11.50
C ASP A 244 -1.06 16.98 10.94
N TRP A 245 -2.22 16.44 11.32
CA TRP A 245 -2.67 15.08 11.03
C TRP A 245 -3.91 15.00 10.11
N GLN A 246 -4.51 16.12 9.70
CA GLN A 246 -5.78 16.10 8.97
C GLN A 246 -5.72 15.30 7.66
N TYR A 247 -4.60 15.41 6.95
CA TYR A 247 -4.37 14.66 5.72
C TYR A 247 -4.14 13.17 6.04
N GLU A 248 -3.29 12.91 7.03
CA GLU A 248 -2.89 11.61 7.55
C GLU A 248 -4.10 10.81 8.04
N PHE A 249 -5.10 11.47 8.63
CA PHE A 249 -6.34 10.82 9.06
C PHE A 249 -7.03 10.11 7.91
N VAL A 250 -7.14 10.75 6.75
CA VAL A 250 -7.91 10.22 5.63
C VAL A 250 -7.13 9.10 4.95
N TRP A 251 -5.91 9.39 4.49
CA TRP A 251 -5.17 8.44 3.67
C TRP A 251 -4.70 7.23 4.49
N MET A 252 -4.21 7.43 5.74
CA MET A 252 -3.77 6.29 6.56
C MET A 252 -4.94 5.40 6.94
N SER A 253 -6.13 5.97 7.21
CA SER A 253 -7.31 5.16 7.48
C SER A 253 -7.68 4.30 6.28
N LEU A 254 -7.69 4.84 5.06
CA LEU A 254 -7.95 4.04 3.86
C LEU A 254 -6.85 2.99 3.61
N TYR A 255 -5.59 3.39 3.74
CA TYR A 255 -4.45 2.56 3.42
C TYR A 255 -4.24 1.43 4.44
N PHE A 256 -4.25 1.70 5.74
CA PHE A 256 -4.10 0.65 6.76
C PHE A 256 -5.39 -0.17 7.00
N SER A 257 -6.51 0.15 6.35
CA SER A 257 -7.75 -0.67 6.41
C SER A 257 -8.08 -1.30 5.05
N VAL A 258 -8.67 -0.53 4.13
CA VAL A 258 -9.19 -0.99 2.85
C VAL A 258 -8.12 -1.67 2.01
N ALA A 259 -6.91 -1.11 1.92
CA ALA A 259 -5.84 -1.74 1.14
C ALA A 259 -5.39 -3.08 1.78
N VAL A 260 -5.35 -3.17 3.11
CA VAL A 260 -5.08 -4.43 3.83
C VAL A 260 -6.19 -5.46 3.57
N TRP A 261 -7.47 -5.04 3.55
CA TRP A 261 -8.58 -5.94 3.24
C TRP A 261 -8.51 -6.45 1.80
N ILE A 262 -8.11 -5.59 0.84
CA ILE A 262 -7.85 -5.98 -0.55
C ILE A 262 -6.69 -6.98 -0.61
N SER A 263 -5.58 -6.73 0.09
CA SER A 263 -4.42 -7.65 0.18
C SER A 263 -4.82 -9.04 0.67
N ILE A 264 -5.63 -9.11 1.74
CA ILE A 264 -6.16 -10.36 2.29
C ILE A 264 -7.17 -11.02 1.32
N TYR A 265 -7.97 -10.22 0.62
CA TYR A 265 -8.94 -10.70 -0.35
C TYR A 265 -8.26 -11.35 -1.57
N ILE A 266 -7.19 -10.74 -2.11
CA ILE A 266 -6.41 -11.28 -3.23
C ILE A 266 -5.88 -12.68 -2.92
N MET A 267 -5.37 -12.89 -1.70
CA MET A 267 -4.89 -14.21 -1.27
C MET A 267 -5.98 -15.29 -1.32
N ASN A 268 -7.24 -14.93 -1.09
CA ASN A 268 -8.39 -15.84 -1.15
C ASN A 268 -9.09 -15.84 -2.52
N GLY A 269 -8.52 -15.18 -3.53
CA GLY A 269 -9.10 -15.06 -4.85
C GLY A 269 -9.35 -16.41 -5.52
N PRO A 270 -10.30 -16.46 -6.48
CA PRO A 270 -10.61 -17.69 -7.22
C PRO A 270 -9.37 -18.19 -7.98
N GLU A 271 -9.33 -19.49 -8.26
CA GLU A 271 -8.27 -20.08 -9.07
C GLU A 271 -8.42 -19.58 -10.52
N MET A 272 -7.43 -18.85 -11.04
CA MET A 272 -7.50 -18.20 -12.34
C MET A 272 -7.11 -19.14 -13.48
N ASP A 273 -6.68 -20.37 -13.18
CA ASP A 273 -6.58 -21.47 -14.15
C ASP A 273 -7.95 -22.10 -14.48
N LYS A 274 -9.00 -21.76 -13.72
CA LYS A 274 -10.39 -22.19 -13.94
C LYS A 274 -11.26 -21.06 -14.50
N GLY A 275 -12.42 -21.42 -15.03
CA GLY A 275 -13.44 -20.45 -15.45
C GLY A 275 -13.12 -19.69 -16.73
N LEU A 276 -12.11 -20.14 -17.49
CA LEU A 276 -11.88 -19.70 -18.86
C LEU A 276 -13.07 -20.11 -19.74
N LYS A 277 -13.43 -19.25 -20.70
CA LYS A 277 -14.38 -19.61 -21.75
C LYS A 277 -13.78 -20.76 -22.56
N ASN A 278 -14.56 -21.82 -22.75
CA ASN A 278 -14.28 -22.76 -23.83
C ASN A 278 -14.61 -22.01 -25.13
N ASP A 279 -13.60 -21.77 -25.94
CA ASP A 279 -13.80 -21.31 -27.32
C ASP A 279 -14.48 -22.41 -28.15
#